data_AF-A0A5C8JB44-F1
#
_entry.id   AF-A0A5C8JB44-F1
#
_cell.length_a   1.000
_cell.length_b   1.000
_cell.length_c   1.000
_cell.angle_alpha   90.00
_cell.angle_beta   90.00
_cell.angle_gamma   90.00
#
_symmetry.space_group_name_H-M   'P 1'
#
loop_
_entity.id
_entity.type
_entity.pdbx_description
1 polymer ?
#
loop_
_entity_poly.entity_id
_entity_poly.type
_entity_poly.pdbx_seq_one_letter_code
_entity_poly.pdbx_strand_id
1 'polypeptide(L)'
;MTDRPRLDERAVAGRLELLEEMLNELETTSGPTAELALDAVATLAEVYGEALARVMDRAAAYPGFGSAAAGDVLLAHLFALHGVPTGQPPESDPGTAFIPLDTLARRPATSRAAP
;
A
#
# COMPACT_ATOMS: atom_id res chain seq x y z
N MET A 1 -1.48 -6.27 -28.53
CA MET A 1 -1.60 -5.32 -27.40
C MET A 1 -0.34 -4.48 -27.37
N THR A 2 -0.38 -3.44 -28.20
CA THR A 2 0.73 -2.72 -28.81
C THR A 2 1.77 -2.21 -27.81
N ASP A 3 3.02 -2.23 -28.29
CA ASP A 3 4.26 -1.65 -27.79
C ASP A 3 4.08 -0.19 -27.33
N ARG A 4 3.42 0.00 -26.18
CA ARG A 4 3.28 1.30 -25.54
C ARG A 4 4.54 1.50 -24.72
N PRO A 5 5.28 2.61 -24.90
CA PRO A 5 6.46 2.87 -24.09
C PRO A 5 6.07 2.82 -22.61
N ARG A 6 6.89 2.14 -21.80
CA ARG A 6 6.70 2.08 -20.35
C ARG A 6 6.64 3.50 -19.81
N LEU A 7 5.73 3.73 -18.87
CA LEU A 7 5.62 5.02 -18.19
C LEU A 7 6.84 5.20 -17.30
N ASP A 8 7.39 6.42 -17.29
CA ASP A 8 8.33 6.83 -16.25
C ASP A 8 7.58 7.15 -14.94
N GLU A 9 8.32 7.30 -13.84
CA GLU A 9 7.75 7.56 -12.52
C GLU A 9 6.84 8.80 -12.48
N ARG A 10 7.20 9.86 -13.21
CA ARG A 10 6.41 11.10 -13.25
C ARG A 10 5.09 10.90 -14.00
N ALA A 11 5.13 10.18 -15.11
CA ALA A 11 3.95 9.83 -15.88
C ALA A 11 3.04 8.86 -15.10
N VAL A 12 3.61 7.98 -14.28
CA VAL A 12 2.85 7.15 -13.34
C VAL A 12 2.17 8.01 -12.28
N ALA A 13 2.89 8.91 -11.61
CA ALA A 13 2.33 9.78 -10.58
C ALA A 13 1.13 10.59 -11.11
N GLY A 14 1.28 11.24 -12.28
CA GLY A 14 0.17 11.98 -12.89
C GLY A 14 -1.01 11.11 -13.33
N ARG A 15 -0.80 9.81 -13.58
CA ARG A 15 -1.90 8.86 -13.85
C ARG A 15 -2.61 8.43 -12.57
N LEU A 16 -1.89 8.32 -11.46
CA LEU A 16 -2.47 8.02 -10.15
C LEU A 16 -3.32 9.20 -9.66
N GLU A 17 -2.81 10.43 -9.76
CA GLU A 17 -3.56 11.64 -9.42
C GLU A 17 -4.86 11.75 -10.24
N LEU A 18 -4.77 11.55 -11.57
CA LEU A 18 -5.96 11.56 -12.43
C LEU A 18 -6.97 10.44 -12.06
N LEU A 19 -6.48 9.27 -11.68
CA LEU A 19 -7.35 8.17 -11.26
C LEU A 19 -8.09 8.52 -9.97
N GLU A 20 -7.40 9.10 -8.98
CA GLU A 20 -8.01 9.56 -7.74
C GLU A 20 -9.09 10.62 -8.00
N GLU A 21 -8.83 11.59 -8.88
CA GLU A 21 -9.81 12.59 -9.30
C GLU A 21 -11.06 11.95 -9.91
N MET A 22 -10.88 11.00 -10.84
CA MET A 22 -11.98 10.29 -11.50
C MET A 22 -12.79 9.44 -10.53
N LEU A 23 -12.14 8.77 -9.58
CA LEU A 23 -12.83 7.97 -8.55
C LEU A 23 -13.63 8.85 -7.61
N ASN A 24 -13.08 9.99 -7.18
CA ASN A 24 -13.79 10.96 -6.36
C ASN A 24 -15.00 11.57 -7.10
N GLU A 25 -14.89 11.81 -8.40
CA GLU A 25 -16.03 12.24 -9.23
C GLU A 25 -17.12 11.15 -9.29
N LEU A 26 -16.74 9.88 -9.45
CA LEU A 26 -17.67 8.75 -9.45
C LEU A 26 -18.36 8.57 -8.08
N GLU A 27 -17.62 8.67 -6.98
CA GLU A 27 -18.15 8.56 -5.61
C GLU A 27 -19.16 9.67 -5.28
N THR A 28 -18.98 10.86 -5.83
CA THR A 28 -19.90 11.99 -5.63
C THR A 28 -21.08 11.98 -6.62
N THR A 29 -21.02 11.17 -7.68
CA THR A 29 -22.09 11.02 -8.67
C THR A 29 -23.13 10.01 -8.19
N SER A 30 -24.38 10.46 -8.02
CA SER A 30 -25.49 9.57 -7.64
C SER A 30 -26.08 8.84 -8.85
N GLY A 31 -26.31 7.53 -8.72
CA GLY A 31 -27.09 6.74 -9.68
C GLY A 31 -26.56 5.33 -9.88
N PRO A 32 -27.40 4.42 -10.40
CA PRO A 32 -27.07 2.99 -10.50
C PRO A 32 -25.86 2.70 -11.39
N THR A 33 -25.58 3.56 -12.38
CA THR A 33 -24.40 3.41 -13.25
C THR A 33 -23.11 3.77 -12.52
N ALA A 34 -23.13 4.78 -11.64
CA ALA A 34 -21.95 5.17 -10.87
C ALA A 34 -21.63 4.13 -9.80
N GLU A 35 -22.65 3.62 -9.10
CA GLU A 35 -22.52 2.49 -8.17
C GLU A 35 -21.94 1.25 -8.86
N LEU A 36 -22.48 0.86 -10.02
CA LEU A 36 -21.96 -0.27 -10.79
C LEU A 36 -20.51 -0.05 -11.26
N ALA A 37 -20.14 1.19 -11.62
CA ALA A 37 -18.78 1.50 -12.02
C ALA A 37 -17.80 1.37 -10.84
N LEU A 38 -18.16 1.87 -9.66
CA LEU A 38 -17.38 1.71 -8.43
C LEU A 38 -17.23 0.24 -8.04
N ASP A 39 -18.33 -0.53 -8.08
CA ASP A 39 -18.31 -1.98 -7.82
C ASP A 39 -17.39 -2.72 -8.81
N ALA A 40 -17.42 -2.35 -10.08
CA ALA A 40 -16.54 -2.93 -11.10
C ALA A 40 -15.06 -2.60 -10.83
N VAL A 41 -14.74 -1.37 -10.46
CA VAL A 41 -13.35 -0.98 -10.11
C VAL A 41 -12.89 -1.68 -8.84
N ALA A 42 -13.72 -1.76 -7.81
CA ALA A 42 -13.43 -2.49 -6.58
C ALA A 42 -13.14 -3.97 -6.89
N THR A 43 -14.00 -4.61 -7.68
CA THR A 43 -13.81 -6.00 -8.13
C THR A 43 -12.50 -6.17 -8.91
N LEU A 44 -12.15 -5.22 -9.79
CA LEU A 44 -10.88 -5.25 -10.51
C LEU A 44 -9.69 -5.14 -9.56
N ALA A 45 -9.74 -4.22 -8.59
CA ALA A 45 -8.69 -4.05 -7.59
C ALA A 45 -8.50 -5.35 -6.78
N GLU A 46 -9.59 -5.99 -6.33
CA GLU A 46 -9.52 -7.27 -5.61
C GLU A 46 -8.86 -8.38 -6.44
N VAL A 47 -9.30 -8.56 -7.69
CA VAL A 47 -8.77 -9.60 -8.59
C VAL A 47 -7.29 -9.39 -8.89
N TYR A 48 -6.88 -8.15 -9.16
CA TYR A 48 -5.47 -7.85 -9.44
C TYR A 48 -4.61 -7.87 -8.17
N GLY A 49 -5.16 -7.54 -7.01
CA GLY A 49 -4.50 -7.72 -5.72
C GLY A 49 -4.19 -9.18 -5.43
N GLU A 50 -5.14 -10.09 -5.68
CA GLU A 50 -4.94 -11.53 -5.57
C GLU A 50 -3.89 -12.03 -6.58
N ALA A 51 -3.92 -11.53 -7.82
CA ALA A 51 -2.91 -11.87 -8.82
C ALA A 51 -1.51 -11.41 -8.37
N LEU A 52 -1.40 -10.23 -7.76
CA LEU A 52 -0.15 -9.72 -7.21
C LEU A 52 0.35 -10.57 -6.04
N ALA A 53 -0.52 -10.94 -5.11
CA ALA A 53 -0.17 -11.83 -4.00
C ALA A 53 0.43 -13.15 -4.52
N ARG A 54 -0.20 -13.75 -5.54
CA ARG A 54 0.32 -14.96 -6.21
C ARG A 54 1.67 -14.77 -6.89
N VAL A 55 1.94 -13.58 -7.43
CA VAL A 55 3.26 -13.24 -7.98
C VAL A 55 4.28 -13.14 -6.85
N MET A 56 3.93 -12.51 -5.73
CA MET A 56 4.80 -12.36 -4.57
C MET A 56 5.12 -13.69 -3.89
N ASP A 57 4.14 -14.59 -3.76
CA ASP A 57 4.37 -15.95 -3.25
C ASP A 57 5.39 -16.72 -4.10
N ARG A 58 5.32 -16.54 -5.43
CA ARG A 58 6.31 -17.12 -6.36
C ARG A 58 7.65 -16.40 -6.29
N ALA A 59 7.62 -15.08 -6.10
CA ALA A 59 8.80 -14.25 -6.01
C ALA A 59 9.56 -14.44 -4.68
N ALA A 60 8.92 -14.97 -3.64
CA ALA A 60 9.56 -15.36 -2.38
C ALA A 60 10.68 -16.41 -2.58
N ALA A 61 10.64 -17.16 -3.69
CA ALA A 61 11.73 -18.04 -4.11
C ALA A 61 13.01 -17.30 -4.58
N TYR A 62 12.94 -15.98 -4.75
CA TYR A 62 14.04 -15.12 -5.21
C TYR A 62 14.40 -14.10 -4.12
N PRO A 63 15.48 -14.35 -3.35
CA PRO A 63 15.93 -13.43 -2.29
C PRO A 63 16.19 -12.03 -2.85
N GLY A 64 15.69 -10.99 -2.16
CA GLY A 64 15.89 -9.58 -2.52
C GLY A 64 14.91 -9.00 -3.54
N PHE A 65 13.99 -9.80 -4.11
CA PHE A 65 12.95 -9.25 -5.00
C PHE A 65 12.03 -8.28 -4.28
N GLY A 66 11.58 -8.62 -3.06
CA GLY A 66 10.66 -7.78 -2.29
C GLY A 66 11.24 -6.39 -1.97
N SER A 67 12.52 -6.31 -1.60
CA SER A 67 13.19 -5.03 -1.33
C SER A 67 13.47 -4.23 -2.60
N ALA A 68 13.90 -4.89 -3.68
CA ALA A 68 14.07 -4.24 -4.97
C ALA A 68 12.74 -3.70 -5.52
N ALA A 69 11.65 -4.45 -5.38
CA ALA A 69 10.32 -4.04 -5.78
C ALA A 69 9.77 -2.90 -4.91
N ALA A 70 10.03 -2.91 -3.60
CA ALA A 70 9.64 -1.81 -2.71
C ALA A 70 10.36 -0.48 -3.01
N GLY A 71 11.51 -0.53 -3.68
CA GLY A 71 12.23 0.66 -4.14
C GLY A 71 11.59 1.34 -5.36
N ASP A 72 10.67 0.68 -6.06
CA ASP A 72 9.90 1.26 -7.17
C ASP A 72 8.62 1.90 -6.63
N VAL A 73 8.39 3.17 -6.97
CA VAL A 73 7.27 3.96 -6.45
C VAL A 73 5.91 3.33 -6.79
N LEU A 74 5.74 2.81 -8.00
CA LEU A 74 4.47 2.22 -8.43
C LEU A 74 4.21 0.90 -7.69
N LEU A 75 5.23 0.06 -7.61
CA LEU A 75 5.12 -1.22 -6.90
C LEU A 75 4.89 -1.01 -5.40
N ALA A 76 5.54 -0.02 -4.79
CA ALA A 76 5.29 0.35 -3.39
C ALA A 76 3.82 0.74 -3.15
N HIS A 77 3.22 1.57 -4.02
CA HIS A 77 1.80 1.92 -3.93
C HIS A 77 0.90 0.69 -4.08
N LEU A 78 1.21 -0.20 -5.02
CA LEU A 78 0.44 -1.41 -5.27
C LEU A 78 0.50 -2.37 -4.07
N PHE A 79 1.66 -2.52 -3.44
CA PHE A 79 1.80 -3.34 -2.24
C PHE A 79 1.05 -2.75 -1.05
N ALA A 80 1.12 -1.42 -0.86
CA ALA A 80 0.38 -0.73 0.19
C ALA A 80 -1.14 -0.89 0.02
N LEU A 81 -1.64 -0.70 -1.21
CA LEU A 81 -3.06 -0.84 -1.54
C LEU A 81 -3.61 -2.24 -1.22
N HIS A 82 -2.81 -3.28 -1.46
CA HIS A 82 -3.23 -4.68 -1.30
C HIS A 82 -2.75 -5.35 -0.01
N GLY A 83 -2.13 -4.60 0.92
CA GLY A 83 -1.62 -5.14 2.17
C GLY A 83 -0.55 -6.22 1.98
N VAL A 84 0.19 -6.16 0.87
CA VAL A 84 1.21 -7.16 0.52
C VAL A 84 2.49 -6.88 1.32
N PRO A 85 3.00 -7.84 2.09
CA PRO A 85 4.24 -7.66 2.83
C PRO A 85 5.43 -7.55 1.86
N THR A 86 6.07 -6.39 1.83
CA THR A 86 7.40 -6.24 1.25
C THR A 86 8.40 -6.75 2.28
N GLY A 87 9.02 -7.90 2.01
CA GLY A 87 9.90 -8.57 2.98
C GLY A 87 10.96 -7.66 3.60
N GLN A 88 11.04 -7.73 4.93
CA GLN A 88 11.82 -6.96 5.90
C GLN A 88 11.44 -5.47 6.05
N PRO A 89 11.02 -5.02 7.26
CA PRO A 89 10.97 -3.59 7.56
C PRO A 89 12.35 -2.98 7.36
N PRO A 90 12.47 -1.66 7.07
CA PRO A 90 13.78 -1.01 7.04
C PRO A 90 14.53 -1.37 8.32
N GLU A 91 15.78 -1.84 8.18
CA GLU A 91 16.66 -2.06 9.33
C GLU A 91 16.61 -0.79 10.16
N SER A 92 16.00 -0.88 11.34
CA SER A 92 15.83 0.26 12.21
C SER A 92 17.22 0.69 12.63
N ASP A 93 17.65 1.86 12.16
CA ASP A 93 18.83 2.52 12.72
C ASP A 93 18.60 2.64 14.24
N PRO A 94 19.43 2.02 15.10
CA PRO A 94 19.24 2.04 16.54
C PRO A 94 19.28 3.45 17.16
N GLY A 95 19.49 4.51 16.35
CA GLY A 95 19.41 5.91 16.76
C GLY A 95 18.01 6.53 16.81
N THR A 96 16.98 5.93 16.17
CA THR A 96 15.62 6.50 16.19
C THR A 96 14.62 5.46 16.67
N ALA A 97 14.58 5.24 17.98
CA ALA A 97 13.55 4.42 18.60
C ALA A 97 12.18 5.08 18.39
N PHE A 98 11.44 4.60 17.40
CA PHE A 98 10.01 4.85 17.32
C PHE A 98 9.37 4.21 18.56
N ILE A 99 8.82 5.04 19.45
CA ILE A 99 8.05 4.59 20.60
C ILE A 99 6.58 4.56 20.17
N PRO A 100 5.94 3.38 20.07
CA PRO A 100 4.50 3.29 19.80
C PRO A 100 3.70 4.06 20.85
N LEU A 101 2.62 4.73 20.45
CA LEU A 101 1.76 5.49 21.37
C LEU A 101 1.14 4.59 22.46
N ASP A 102 0.90 3.31 22.18
CA ASP A 102 0.34 2.34 23.12
C ASP A 102 1.28 2.04 24.29
N THR A 103 2.59 2.20 24.07
CA THR A 103 3.62 2.04 25.11
C THR A 103 3.65 3.21 26.09
N LEU A 104 3.28 4.42 25.65
CA LEU A 104 3.13 5.59 26.54
C LEU A 104 1.83 5.53 27.36
N ALA A 105 0.79 4.90 26.81
CA ALA A 105 -0.50 4.73 27.48
C ALA A 105 -0.44 3.72 28.64
N ARG A 106 0.47 2.75 28.62
CA ARG A 106 0.68 1.77 29.69
C ARG A 106 1.76 2.22 30.68
N ARG A 107 1.61 3.39 31.29
CA ARG A 107 2.43 3.73 32.47
C ARG A 107 2.05 2.78 33.60
N PRO A 108 2.96 1.95 34.15
CA PRO A 108 2.64 1.14 35.30
C PRO A 108 2.42 2.05 36.51
N ALA A 109 1.29 1.85 37.18
CA ALA A 109 1.01 2.43 38.49
C ALA A 109 1.84 1.70 39.56
N THR A 110 3.16 1.92 39.60
CA THR A 110 3.97 1.50 40.75
C THR A 110 3.95 2.59 41.80
N SER A 111 2.93 2.47 42.65
CA SER A 111 2.89 2.71 44.08
C SER A 111 3.77 3.82 44.66
N ARG A 112 3.08 4.86 45.13
CA ARG A 112 3.40 5.57 46.37
C ARG A 112 3.69 4.55 47.49
N ALA A 113 4.83 4.68 48.15
CA ALA A 113 5.02 4.27 49.54
C ALA A 113 6.09 5.17 50.17
N ALA A 114 5.66 5.96 51.14
CA ALA A 114 6.50 6.71 52.07
C ALA A 114 7.20 5.72 53.05
N PRO A 115 8.14 6.17 53.89
CA PRO A 115 7.83 7.10 54.99
C PRO A 115 8.61 8.43 54.94
#